data_AF-A0AAV1GVB8-F1
#
_entry.id   AF-A0AAV1GVB8-F1
#
_cell.length_a   1.000
_cell.length_b   1.000
_cell.length_c   1.000
_cell.angle_alpha   90.00
_cell.angle_beta   90.00
_cell.angle_gamma   90.00
#
_symmetry.space_group_name_H-M   'P 1'
#
loop_
_entity.id
_entity.type
_entity.pdbx_description
1 polymer ?
#
loop_
_entity_poly.entity_id
_entity_poly.type
_entity_poly.pdbx_seq_one_letter_code
_entity_poly.pdbx_strand_id
1 'polypeptide(L)'
;MDWASEQMSKFTSFLNLGLEEDEAKNTAMFENLLQDNEGGFFGASKEVRSPRPPYVFLRVGDVVMERRGNMIGVIVSWDSELQAPPEWIKRMYSNHEGTKVEKTPHYKVLFRGPSSSSVFVGYLPQTQLERITGMRPDIATLENYFTHFDGERFVMQPWLRDIYPEDDRENEEY
;
A
#
# COMPACT_ATOMS: atom_id res chain seq x y z
N MET A 1 -10.57 4.00 -26.85
CA MET A 1 -9.99 3.34 -25.66
C MET A 1 -10.72 3.93 -24.46
N ASP A 2 -11.32 3.08 -23.64
CA ASP A 2 -12.06 3.47 -22.44
C ASP A 2 -11.05 3.78 -21.32
N TRP A 3 -11.15 4.94 -20.65
CA TRP A 3 -10.21 5.33 -19.60
C TRP A 3 -10.20 4.31 -18.45
N ALA A 4 -11.34 3.69 -18.14
CA ALA A 4 -11.42 2.62 -17.15
C ALA A 4 -10.61 1.38 -17.55
N SER A 5 -10.64 1.00 -18.83
CA SER A 5 -9.83 -0.11 -19.37
C SER A 5 -8.33 0.16 -19.30
N GLU A 6 -7.90 1.41 -19.51
CA GLU A 6 -6.49 1.80 -19.39
C GLU A 6 -6.01 1.74 -17.93
N GLN A 7 -6.83 2.21 -16.98
CA GLN A 7 -6.51 2.12 -15.55
C GLN A 7 -6.48 0.67 -15.06
N MET A 8 -7.43 -0.16 -15.49
CA MET A 8 -7.41 -1.60 -15.20
C MET A 8 -6.18 -2.28 -15.81
N SER A 9 -5.81 -1.96 -17.05
CA SER A 9 -4.62 -2.52 -17.68
C SER A 9 -3.34 -2.10 -16.97
N LYS A 10 -3.25 -0.85 -16.48
CA LYS A 10 -2.13 -0.39 -15.65
C LYS A 10 -2.09 -1.15 -14.33
N PHE A 11 -3.24 -1.29 -13.66
CA PHE A 11 -3.36 -2.00 -12.39
C PHE A 11 -3.02 -3.50 -12.51
N THR A 12 -3.50 -4.19 -13.54
CA THR A 12 -3.18 -5.61 -13.76
C THR A 12 -1.71 -5.82 -14.12
N SER A 13 -1.15 -4.97 -14.98
CA SER A 13 0.29 -4.97 -15.28
C SER A 13 1.13 -4.64 -14.05
N PHE A 14 0.68 -3.71 -13.22
CA PHE A 14 1.29 -3.31 -11.95
C PHE A 14 1.36 -4.49 -10.97
N LEU A 15 0.27 -5.26 -10.84
CA LEU A 15 0.19 -6.44 -9.98
C LEU A 15 0.84 -7.70 -10.59
N ASN A 16 1.51 -7.59 -11.74
CA ASN A 16 2.08 -8.74 -12.46
C ASN A 16 1.07 -9.89 -12.66
N LEU A 17 -0.22 -9.55 -12.82
CA LEU A 17 -1.26 -10.53 -13.06
C LEU A 17 -1.28 -10.87 -14.55
N GLY A 18 -0.85 -12.08 -14.89
CA GLY A 18 -1.22 -12.67 -16.17
C GLY A 18 -2.75 -12.74 -16.26
N LEU A 19 -3.32 -12.28 -17.37
CA LEU A 19 -4.76 -12.25 -17.62
C LEU A 19 -5.41 -13.66 -17.70
N GLU A 20 -4.65 -14.74 -17.46
CA GLU A 20 -5.04 -16.12 -17.79
C GLU A 20 -5.12 -17.09 -16.59
N GLU A 21 -4.84 -16.67 -15.35
CA GLU A 21 -4.94 -17.55 -14.16
C GLU A 21 -6.21 -17.29 -13.33
N ASP A 22 -6.99 -18.37 -13.10
CA ASP A 22 -8.16 -18.51 -12.19
C ASP A 22 -8.64 -17.19 -11.55
N GLU A 23 -9.48 -16.45 -12.27
CA GLU A 23 -10.08 -15.18 -11.82
C GLU A 23 -10.66 -15.26 -10.40
N ALA A 24 -11.27 -16.40 -10.02
CA ALA A 24 -11.84 -16.59 -8.69
C ALA A 24 -10.80 -16.55 -7.55
N LYS A 25 -9.60 -17.11 -7.76
CA LYS A 25 -8.51 -17.08 -6.75
C LYS A 25 -7.88 -15.69 -6.67
N ASN A 26 -7.76 -15.03 -7.82
CA ASN A 26 -7.38 -13.63 -7.89
C ASN A 26 -8.31 -12.77 -7.04
N THR A 27 -9.61 -12.84 -7.28
CA THR A 27 -10.62 -12.07 -6.55
C THR A 27 -10.53 -12.28 -5.05
N ALA A 28 -10.45 -13.53 -4.57
CA ALA A 28 -10.34 -13.81 -3.14
C ALA A 28 -9.05 -13.24 -2.50
N MET A 29 -7.91 -13.27 -3.21
CA MET A 29 -6.67 -12.64 -2.72
C MET A 29 -6.77 -11.11 -2.66
N PHE A 30 -7.46 -10.47 -3.62
CA PHE A 30 -7.68 -9.02 -3.60
C PHE A 30 -8.70 -8.61 -2.54
N GLU A 31 -9.72 -9.41 -2.30
CA GLU A 31 -10.64 -9.22 -1.17
C GLU A 31 -9.88 -9.25 0.17
N ASN A 32 -8.92 -10.18 0.33
CA ASN A 32 -8.06 -10.22 1.52
C ASN A 32 -7.12 -9.02 1.64
N LEU A 33 -6.67 -8.46 0.52
CA LEU A 33 -5.88 -7.23 0.52
C LEU A 33 -6.72 -6.03 0.97
N LEU A 34 -8.01 -6.01 0.64
CA LEU A 34 -8.96 -4.98 1.03
C LEU A 34 -9.34 -5.07 2.51
N GLN A 35 -9.51 -6.29 3.04
CA GLN A 35 -10.05 -6.54 4.38
C GLN A 35 -8.97 -6.65 5.46
N ASP A 36 -9.36 -6.31 6.70
CA ASP A 36 -8.62 -6.77 7.88
C ASP A 36 -8.70 -8.31 7.92
N ASN A 37 -7.57 -8.97 8.16
CA ASN A 37 -7.50 -10.42 8.24
C ASN A 37 -6.88 -10.87 9.56
N GLU A 38 -7.33 -12.03 10.07
CA GLU A 38 -6.83 -12.61 11.32
C GLU A 38 -5.33 -12.91 11.28
N GLY A 39 -4.79 -13.13 10.08
CA GLY A 39 -3.37 -13.41 9.86
C GLY A 39 -2.45 -12.18 9.92
N GLY A 40 -3.00 -10.97 10.04
CA GLY A 40 -2.23 -9.73 10.05
C GLY A 40 -1.48 -9.41 8.75
N PHE A 41 -1.76 -10.14 7.66
CA PHE A 41 -1.09 -9.97 6.37
C PHE A 41 -1.45 -8.64 5.72
N PHE A 42 -0.60 -8.20 4.78
CA PHE A 42 -0.80 -7.00 3.97
C PHE A 42 -0.94 -5.73 4.82
N GLY A 43 -0.19 -5.63 5.91
CA GLY A 43 -0.24 -4.52 6.85
C GLY A 43 -1.55 -4.43 7.64
N ALA A 44 -2.27 -5.55 7.82
CA ALA A 44 -3.51 -5.61 8.61
C ALA A 44 -3.28 -5.84 10.11
N SER A 45 -2.06 -6.25 10.51
CA SER A 45 -1.72 -6.43 11.93
C SER A 45 -1.99 -5.15 12.74
N LYS A 46 -2.63 -5.33 13.90
CA LYS A 46 -2.93 -4.25 14.87
C LYS A 46 -1.85 -4.09 15.93
N GLU A 47 -0.74 -4.81 15.81
CA GLU A 47 0.40 -4.65 16.71
C GLU A 47 1.02 -3.27 16.57
N VAL A 48 1.34 -2.65 17.70
CA VAL A 48 1.98 -1.33 17.76
C VAL A 48 3.36 -1.40 17.11
N ARG A 49 3.60 -0.53 16.13
CA ARG A 49 4.83 -0.46 15.35
C ARG A 49 5.84 0.51 15.97
N SER A 50 6.30 0.17 17.17
CA SER A 50 7.31 0.94 17.90
C SER A 50 8.38 0.02 18.54
N PRO A 51 9.68 0.32 18.37
CA PRO A 51 10.21 1.42 17.58
C PRO A 51 10.03 1.19 16.07
N ARG A 52 9.85 2.27 15.29
CA ARG A 52 9.86 2.15 13.82
C ARG A 52 11.28 1.79 13.37
N PRO A 53 11.47 0.69 12.62
CA PRO A 53 12.79 0.33 12.16
C PRO A 53 13.37 1.42 11.23
N PRO A 54 14.67 1.75 11.33
CA PRO A 54 15.26 2.88 10.61
C PRO A 54 15.26 2.70 9.08
N TYR A 55 15.11 1.47 8.60
CA TYR A 55 15.06 1.13 7.18
C TYR A 55 13.65 1.22 6.56
N VAL A 56 12.61 1.48 7.38
CA VAL A 56 11.25 1.81 6.94
C VAL A 56 11.20 3.32 6.71
N PHE A 57 11.37 3.77 5.48
CA PHE A 57 11.58 5.18 5.14
C PHE A 57 10.30 5.97 4.89
N LEU A 58 9.26 5.31 4.36
CA LEU A 58 7.98 5.93 4.08
C LEU A 58 7.06 5.74 5.28
N ARG A 59 6.09 6.65 5.44
CA ARG A 59 5.21 6.71 6.60
C ARG A 59 3.75 6.57 6.19
N VAL A 60 2.93 6.11 7.13
CA VAL A 60 1.48 6.17 6.98
C VAL A 60 1.05 7.63 6.75
N GLY A 61 0.20 7.82 5.75
CA GLY A 61 -0.26 9.14 5.29
C GLY A 61 0.58 9.77 4.19
N ASP A 62 1.79 9.27 3.91
CA ASP A 62 2.59 9.77 2.79
C ASP A 62 1.88 9.55 1.45
N VAL A 63 1.96 10.57 0.59
CA VAL A 63 1.57 10.48 -0.81
C VAL A 63 2.74 9.93 -1.60
N VAL A 64 2.49 8.88 -2.39
CA VAL A 64 3.53 8.17 -3.14
C VAL A 64 3.14 7.99 -4.60
N MET A 65 4.16 7.96 -5.45
CA MET A 65 4.05 7.48 -6.83
C MET A 65 4.64 6.08 -6.91
N GLU A 66 3.87 5.15 -7.48
CA GLU A 66 4.37 3.84 -7.87
C GLU A 66 5.09 3.94 -9.21
N ARG A 67 6.33 3.47 -9.25
CA ARG A 67 7.30 3.77 -10.33
C ARG A 67 7.02 3.06 -11.66
N ARG A 68 6.30 1.94 -11.69
CA ARG A 68 6.08 1.15 -12.91
C ARG A 68 4.83 1.58 -13.67
N GLY A 69 3.72 1.76 -12.96
CA GLY A 69 2.40 2.14 -13.47
C GLY A 69 2.15 3.64 -13.43
N ASN A 70 3.05 4.43 -12.82
CA ASN A 70 2.90 5.88 -12.61
C ASN A 70 1.57 6.23 -11.91
N MET A 71 1.20 5.42 -10.90
CA MET A 71 -0.03 5.60 -10.13
C MET A 71 0.27 6.34 -8.84
N ILE A 72 -0.55 7.33 -8.50
CA ILE A 72 -0.44 8.10 -7.26
C ILE A 72 -1.37 7.50 -6.21
N GLY A 73 -0.83 7.26 -5.03
CA GLY A 73 -1.56 6.66 -3.92
C GLY A 73 -1.14 7.20 -2.57
N VAL A 74 -1.81 6.73 -1.52
CA VAL A 74 -1.56 7.09 -0.13
C VAL A 74 -1.28 5.82 0.67
N ILE A 75 -0.20 5.84 1.46
CA ILE A 75 0.15 4.72 2.35
C ILE A 75 -0.82 4.69 3.53
N VAL A 76 -1.47 3.55 3.77
CA VAL A 76 -2.39 3.35 4.90
C VAL A 76 -1.86 2.39 5.97
N SER A 77 -0.87 1.58 5.64
CA SER A 77 -0.14 0.72 6.59
C SER A 77 1.20 0.26 6.03
N TRP A 78 2.07 -0.25 6.89
CA TRP A 78 3.34 -0.85 6.50
C TRP A 78 3.70 -2.07 7.36
N ASP A 79 4.46 -2.97 6.76
CA ASP A 79 5.20 -4.03 7.43
C ASP A 79 6.70 -3.83 7.20
N SER A 80 7.50 -4.10 8.23
CA SER A 80 8.96 -3.99 8.16
C SER A 80 9.60 -5.01 7.22
N GLU A 81 8.89 -6.10 6.95
CA GLU A 81 9.24 -7.19 6.04
C GLU A 81 7.98 -7.64 5.30
N LEU A 82 8.12 -8.44 4.25
CA LEU A 82 6.98 -8.98 3.51
C LEU A 82 6.09 -9.85 4.42
N GLN A 83 4.84 -9.43 4.62
CA GLN A 83 3.82 -10.19 5.34
C GLN A 83 2.65 -10.50 4.39
N ALA A 84 2.71 -11.65 3.75
CA ALA A 84 1.66 -12.13 2.85
C ALA A 84 1.54 -13.66 2.91
N PRO A 85 0.39 -14.23 2.51
CA PRO A 85 0.24 -15.67 2.38
C PRO A 85 1.31 -16.28 1.44
N PRO A 86 1.89 -17.45 1.76
CA PRO A 86 2.93 -18.06 0.94
C PRO A 86 2.55 -18.26 -0.53
N GLU A 87 1.28 -18.59 -0.82
CA GLU A 87 0.84 -18.73 -2.22
C GLU A 87 0.89 -17.39 -2.97
N TRP A 88 0.56 -16.29 -2.29
CA TRP A 88 0.64 -14.94 -2.87
C TRP A 88 2.09 -14.57 -3.17
N ILE A 89 2.99 -14.80 -2.21
CA ILE A 89 4.44 -14.52 -2.37
C ILE A 89 4.99 -15.30 -3.57
N LYS A 90 4.71 -16.61 -3.62
CA LYS A 90 5.17 -17.46 -4.71
C LYS A 90 4.71 -16.89 -6.05
N ARG A 91 3.45 -16.50 -6.19
CA ARG A 91 2.90 -15.99 -7.43
C ARG A 91 3.50 -14.66 -7.86
N MET A 92 3.54 -13.69 -6.95
CA MET A 92 4.02 -12.33 -7.24
C MET A 92 5.52 -12.29 -7.52
N TYR A 93 6.27 -13.19 -6.90
CA TYR A 93 7.74 -13.21 -6.95
C TYR A 93 8.32 -14.48 -7.61
N SER A 94 7.52 -15.24 -8.37
CA SER A 94 7.95 -16.48 -9.06
C SER A 94 9.22 -16.34 -9.91
N ASN A 95 9.50 -15.13 -10.41
CA ASN A 95 10.60 -14.85 -11.35
C ASN A 95 11.76 -14.03 -10.76
N HIS A 96 11.78 -13.76 -9.45
CA HIS A 96 12.78 -12.88 -8.81
C HIS A 96 13.58 -13.60 -7.72
N GLU A 97 14.79 -13.09 -7.42
CA GLU A 97 15.64 -13.53 -6.30
C GLU A 97 14.90 -13.33 -4.96
N GLY A 98 14.06 -14.30 -4.58
CA GLY A 98 13.06 -14.20 -3.52
C GLY A 98 13.58 -13.76 -2.15
N THR A 99 14.86 -13.98 -1.86
CA THR A 99 15.46 -13.65 -0.55
C THR A 99 15.59 -12.14 -0.30
N LYS A 100 15.75 -11.31 -1.34
CA LYS A 100 15.91 -9.85 -1.15
C LYS A 100 14.58 -9.15 -0.89
N VAL A 101 13.49 -9.66 -1.46
CA VAL A 101 12.17 -9.06 -1.36
C VAL A 101 11.56 -9.31 0.02
N GLU A 102 11.71 -10.52 0.56
CA GLU A 102 11.17 -10.88 1.88
C GLU A 102 11.61 -9.92 2.99
N LYS A 103 12.86 -9.44 2.93
CA LYS A 103 13.47 -8.54 3.91
C LYS A 103 13.29 -7.06 3.61
N THR A 104 12.47 -6.71 2.62
CA THR A 104 12.17 -5.32 2.27
C THR A 104 10.87 -4.88 2.94
N PRO A 105 10.79 -3.64 3.47
CA PRO A 105 9.52 -3.09 3.94
C PRO A 105 8.47 -3.08 2.85
N HIS A 106 7.24 -3.46 3.20
CA HIS A 106 6.09 -3.46 2.30
C HIS A 106 5.00 -2.54 2.81
N TYR A 107 4.31 -1.88 1.89
CA TYR A 107 3.33 -0.85 2.18
C TYR A 107 1.98 -1.21 1.57
N LYS A 108 0.90 -1.07 2.33
CA LYS A 108 -0.46 -1.06 1.79
C LYS A 108 -0.76 0.36 1.30
N VAL A 109 -1.03 0.48 0.00
CA VAL A 109 -1.24 1.76 -0.67
C VAL A 109 -2.64 1.78 -1.29
N LEU A 110 -3.41 2.83 -1.01
CA LEU A 110 -4.67 3.10 -1.71
C LEU A 110 -4.41 3.99 -2.92
N PHE A 111 -4.96 3.61 -4.06
CA PHE A 111 -4.92 4.36 -5.31
C PHE A 111 -6.34 4.69 -5.76
N ARG A 112 -6.48 5.75 -6.58
CA ARG A 112 -7.75 6.11 -7.21
C ARG A 112 -8.20 5.00 -8.17
N GLY A 113 -9.43 4.54 -8.02
CA GLY A 113 -10.05 3.59 -8.94
C GLY A 113 -10.71 4.22 -10.17
N PRO A 114 -11.36 3.41 -11.03
CA PRO A 114 -12.04 3.86 -12.25
C PRO A 114 -13.34 4.65 -12.03
N SER A 115 -13.73 4.87 -10.78
CA SER A 115 -14.84 5.73 -10.43
C SER A 115 -14.45 6.58 -9.24
N SER A 116 -15.18 7.68 -9.02
CA SER A 116 -14.96 8.53 -7.84
C SER A 116 -15.17 7.80 -6.51
N SER A 117 -15.86 6.67 -6.52
CA SER A 117 -16.16 5.85 -5.33
C SER A 117 -15.33 4.58 -5.22
N SER A 118 -14.52 4.24 -6.23
CA SER A 118 -13.71 3.03 -6.21
C SER A 118 -12.25 3.33 -5.88
N VAL A 119 -11.62 2.36 -5.24
CA VAL A 119 -10.21 2.38 -4.91
C VAL A 119 -9.55 1.12 -5.43
N PHE A 120 -8.29 1.27 -5.82
CA PHE A 120 -7.39 0.14 -5.98
C PHE A 120 -6.49 0.05 -4.76
N VAL A 121 -6.11 -1.17 -4.40
CA VAL A 121 -5.21 -1.41 -3.26
C VAL A 121 -4.00 -2.19 -3.76
N GLY A 122 -2.82 -1.75 -3.35
CA GLY A 122 -1.57 -2.46 -3.60
C GLY A 122 -0.86 -2.79 -2.30
N TYR A 123 -0.12 -3.90 -2.28
CA TYR A 123 0.84 -4.22 -1.24
C TYR A 123 2.24 -4.30 -1.86
N LEU A 124 3.06 -3.28 -1.61
CA LEU A 124 4.22 -2.99 -2.45
C LEU A 124 5.51 -2.81 -1.68
N PRO A 125 6.64 -3.29 -2.21
CA PRO A 125 7.93 -3.07 -1.59
C PRO A 125 8.33 -1.59 -1.68
N GLN A 126 9.04 -1.11 -0.65
CA GLN A 126 9.59 0.23 -0.59
C GLN A 126 10.30 0.69 -1.87
N THR A 127 11.02 -0.23 -2.52
CA THR A 127 11.83 0.04 -3.71
C THR A 127 11.02 0.47 -4.93
N GLN A 128 9.72 0.18 -4.95
CA GLN A 128 8.79 0.57 -6.02
C GLN A 128 8.06 1.89 -5.76
N LEU A 129 8.20 2.46 -4.56
CA LEU A 129 7.49 3.66 -4.15
C LEU A 129 8.44 4.85 -4.06
N GLU A 130 7.91 6.01 -4.41
CA GLU A 130 8.59 7.29 -4.30
C GLU A 130 7.66 8.30 -3.63
N ARG A 131 8.11 8.90 -2.52
CA ARG A 131 7.36 9.96 -1.85
C ARG A 131 7.27 11.18 -2.77
N ILE A 132 6.08 11.74 -2.90
CA ILE A 132 5.84 13.00 -3.60
C ILE A 132 5.18 13.99 -2.63
N THR A 133 5.45 15.28 -2.81
CA THR A 133 4.93 16.36 -1.96
C THR A 133 4.17 17.40 -2.78
N GLY A 134 3.39 18.26 -2.10
CA GLY A 134 2.67 19.36 -2.75
C GLY A 134 1.44 18.93 -3.56
N MET A 135 0.99 17.68 -3.42
CA MET A 135 -0.20 17.16 -4.09
C MET A 135 -1.09 16.43 -3.10
N ARG A 136 -2.38 16.75 -3.10
CA ARG A 136 -3.42 16.00 -2.41
C ARG A 136 -4.22 15.16 -3.41
N PRO A 137 -4.03 13.83 -3.49
CA PRO A 137 -4.86 13.00 -4.34
C PRO A 137 -6.28 12.88 -3.78
N ASP A 138 -7.25 12.76 -4.68
CA ASP A 138 -8.65 12.50 -4.37
C ASP A 138 -8.93 11.00 -4.55
N ILE A 139 -8.97 10.27 -3.42
CA ILE A 139 -9.15 8.83 -3.33
C ILE A 139 -10.27 8.59 -2.31
N ALA A 140 -11.27 7.80 -2.69
CA ALA A 140 -12.37 7.47 -1.79
C ALA A 140 -11.87 6.74 -0.54
N THR A 141 -12.64 6.80 0.56
CA THR A 141 -12.39 6.06 1.81
C THR A 141 -11.15 6.47 2.62
N LEU A 142 -10.39 7.48 2.18
CA LEU A 142 -9.25 8.00 2.95
C LEU A 142 -9.68 8.54 4.31
N GLU A 143 -10.90 9.06 4.43
CA GLU A 143 -11.51 9.54 5.67
C GLU A 143 -11.60 8.47 6.78
N ASN A 144 -11.60 7.18 6.40
CA ASN A 144 -11.59 6.08 7.35
C ASN A 144 -10.23 5.95 8.07
N TYR A 145 -9.15 6.40 7.42
CA TYR A 145 -7.78 6.30 7.91
C TYR A 145 -7.22 7.64 8.40
N PHE A 146 -7.69 8.74 7.81
CA PHE A 146 -7.12 10.07 7.98
C PHE A 146 -8.17 11.11 8.35
N THR A 147 -7.75 12.11 9.12
CA THR A 147 -8.62 13.22 9.53
C THR A 147 -8.61 14.35 8.51
N HIS A 148 -7.43 14.70 7.99
CA HIS A 148 -7.23 15.78 7.02
C HIS A 148 -5.88 15.63 6.32
N PHE A 149 -5.62 16.49 5.34
CA PHE A 149 -4.31 16.65 4.69
C PHE A 149 -3.63 17.90 5.25
N ASP A 150 -2.40 17.80 5.75
CA ASP A 150 -1.68 18.90 6.40
C ASP A 150 -0.91 19.82 5.43
N GLY A 151 -0.88 19.46 4.14
CA GLY A 151 -0.12 20.16 3.11
C GLY A 151 1.04 19.33 2.55
N GLU A 152 1.52 18.36 3.32
CA GLU A 152 2.59 17.43 2.92
C GLU A 152 2.09 15.98 2.84
N ARG A 153 1.25 15.57 3.79
CA ARG A 153 0.75 14.20 3.97
C ARG A 153 -0.63 14.18 4.63
N PHE A 154 -1.23 13.00 4.72
CA PHE A 154 -2.47 12.81 5.44
C PHE A 154 -2.22 12.53 6.93
N VAL A 155 -2.95 13.24 7.79
CA VAL A 155 -2.84 13.10 9.25
C VAL A 155 -3.71 11.96 9.73
N MET A 156 -3.11 11.00 10.43
CA MET A 156 -3.78 9.78 10.88
C MET A 156 -4.96 10.05 11.83
N GLN A 157 -6.00 9.22 11.69
CA GLN A 157 -7.03 9.05 12.72
C GLN A 157 -6.40 8.54 14.03
N PRO A 158 -7.01 8.81 15.20
CA PRO A 158 -6.45 8.40 16.49
C PRO A 158 -6.11 6.91 16.58
N TRP A 159 -7.00 6.05 16.09
CA TRP A 159 -6.80 4.59 16.12
C TRP A 159 -5.60 4.14 15.28
N LEU A 160 -5.30 4.83 14.18
CA LEU A 160 -4.18 4.49 13.29
C LEU A 160 -2.86 5.01 13.87
N ARG A 161 -2.89 6.17 14.54
CA ARG A 161 -1.78 6.69 15.35
C ARG A 161 -1.40 5.75 16.49
N ASP A 162 -2.36 5.10 17.13
CA ASP A 162 -2.08 4.13 18.20
C ASP A 162 -1.28 2.92 17.67
N ILE A 163 -1.45 2.57 16.39
CA ILE A 163 -0.69 1.50 15.71
C ILE A 163 0.66 2.02 15.20
N TYR A 164 0.73 3.24 14.65
CA TYR A 164 1.93 3.83 14.05
C TYR A 164 2.38 5.13 14.77
N PRO A 165 2.71 5.08 16.07
CA PRO A 165 2.88 6.30 16.87
C PRO A 165 4.07 7.19 16.45
N GLU A 166 5.04 6.63 15.74
CA GLU A 166 6.24 7.32 15.27
C GLU A 166 6.11 7.89 13.85
N ASP A 167 5.03 7.55 13.14
CA ASP A 167 4.79 8.06 11.78
C ASP A 167 4.25 9.48 11.83
N ASP A 168 3.50 9.85 12.88
CA ASP A 168 2.97 11.21 13.08
C ASP A 168 4.03 12.21 13.53
N ARG A 169 5.12 11.76 14.18
CA ARG A 169 6.17 12.66 14.68
C ARG A 169 7.02 13.14 13.52
N GLU A 170 7.10 14.44 13.25
CA GLU A 170 8.20 14.98 12.45
C GLU A 170 9.50 14.39 12.99
N ASN A 171 10.43 13.99 12.10
CA ASN A 171 11.76 13.65 12.57
C ASN A 171 12.26 14.93 13.27
N GLU A 172 12.23 14.97 14.60
CA GLU A 172 12.96 15.96 15.36
C GLU A 172 14.42 15.79 14.92
N GLU A 173 14.89 16.74 14.12
CA GLU A 173 16.28 16.82 13.71
C GLU A 173 17.13 16.87 14.99
N TYR A 174 17.95 15.84 15.19
CA TYR A 174 19.00 15.81 16.20
C TYR A 174 20.26 16.50 15.67
#